data_AF-A0A916T9Q4-F1
#
_entry.id   AF-A0A916T9Q4-F1
#
_cell.length_a   1.000
_cell.length_b   1.000
_cell.length_c   1.000
_cell.angle_alpha   90.00
_cell.angle_beta   90.00
_cell.angle_gamma   90.00
#
_symmetry.space_group_name_H-M   'P 1'
#
loop_
_entity.id
_entity.type
_entity.pdbx_description
1 polymer ?
#
loop_
_entity_poly.entity_id
_entity_poly.type
_entity_poly.pdbx_seq_one_letter_code
_entity_poly.pdbx_strand_id
1 'polypeptide(L)'
;MNFPLPTPMLKIANIELLISMAETLNTAVAITDAELDYPGPWIGYVNRAFTEMTGFERTEIIGRSPRMLQTRETSSSTLRDFGKSLRKAQRFQGVIKNRRGCGELYYCEVDVRPLLSDNGSLAGFIAFEREAVRRRGRPGNSLATRFKPRLPSTENEVPGLFQI
;
A
#
# COMPACT_ATOMS: atom_id res chain seq x y z
N MET A 1 -18.09 -6.60 -21.98
CA MET A 1 -16.86 -6.69 -22.79
C MET A 1 -15.68 -6.66 -21.84
N ASN A 2 -14.94 -7.76 -21.69
CA ASN A 2 -13.67 -7.79 -20.97
C ASN A 2 -12.59 -7.29 -21.94
N PHE A 3 -12.24 -6.01 -21.84
CA PHE A 3 -11.00 -5.54 -22.44
C PHE A 3 -9.83 -6.15 -21.64
N PRO A 4 -8.77 -6.66 -22.29
CA PRO A 4 -7.58 -7.06 -21.57
C PRO A 4 -7.08 -5.85 -20.77
N LEU A 5 -6.85 -6.04 -19.47
CA LEU A 5 -6.20 -5.01 -18.65
C LEU A 5 -4.87 -4.65 -19.31
N PRO A 6 -4.48 -3.36 -19.35
CA PRO A 6 -3.17 -3.00 -19.87
C PRO A 6 -2.13 -3.81 -19.12
N THR A 7 -1.24 -4.50 -19.83
CA THR A 7 -0.09 -5.16 -19.19
C THR A 7 0.84 -4.04 -18.76
N PRO A 8 0.91 -3.68 -17.48
CA PRO A 8 1.69 -2.52 -17.07
C PRO A 8 3.16 -2.89 -17.21
N MET A 9 3.82 -2.33 -18.22
CA MET A 9 5.25 -2.49 -18.37
C MET A 9 5.94 -1.56 -17.36
N LEU A 10 6.37 -2.13 -16.24
CA LEU A 10 7.25 -1.44 -15.30
C LEU A 10 8.58 -1.15 -15.99
N LYS A 11 8.79 0.12 -16.39
CA LYS A 11 10.04 0.58 -17.01
C LYS A 11 11.09 0.94 -15.96
N ILE A 12 11.33 0.02 -15.03
CA ILE A 12 12.24 0.23 -13.89
C ILE A 12 13.50 -0.60 -14.13
N ALA A 13 14.68 0.03 -14.08
CA ALA A 13 15.95 -0.68 -14.16
C ALA A 13 16.10 -1.64 -12.96
N ASN A 14 16.61 -2.84 -13.20
CA ASN A 14 16.81 -3.88 -12.18
C ASN A 14 15.54 -4.29 -11.41
N ILE A 15 14.37 -4.24 -12.06
CA ILE A 15 13.07 -4.58 -11.43
C ILE A 15 13.09 -5.96 -10.75
N GLU A 16 13.79 -6.94 -11.31
CA GLU A 16 13.90 -8.29 -10.74
C GLU A 16 14.59 -8.31 -9.37
N LEU A 17 15.65 -7.51 -9.18
CA LEU A 17 16.34 -7.40 -7.89
C LEU A 17 15.44 -6.70 -6.85
N LEU A 18 14.70 -5.66 -7.28
CA LEU A 18 13.75 -4.96 -6.44
C LEU A 18 12.59 -5.89 -6.00
N ILE A 19 12.06 -6.68 -6.93
CA ILE A 19 11.04 -7.70 -6.66
C ILE A 19 11.58 -8.75 -5.69
N SER A 20 12.78 -9.29 -5.95
CA SER A 20 13.42 -10.28 -5.07
C SER A 20 13.55 -9.76 -3.65
N MET A 21 14.01 -8.51 -3.47
CA MET A 21 14.05 -7.86 -2.15
C MET A 21 12.65 -7.72 -1.54
N ALA A 22 11.66 -7.25 -2.31
CA ALA A 22 10.30 -7.04 -1.82
C ALA A 22 9.61 -8.34 -1.36
N GLU A 23 9.89 -9.48 -1.98
CA GLU A 23 9.39 -10.79 -1.55
C GLU A 23 9.90 -11.22 -0.18
N THR A 24 11.08 -10.73 0.25
CA THR A 24 11.63 -11.04 1.58
C THR A 24 10.97 -10.24 2.72
N LEU A 25 10.19 -9.21 2.39
CA LEU A 25 9.63 -8.28 3.38
C LEU A 25 8.28 -8.79 3.91
N ASN A 26 8.14 -8.77 5.23
CA ASN A 26 6.85 -8.95 5.92
C ASN A 26 5.98 -7.67 5.92
N THR A 27 6.38 -6.63 5.17
CA THR A 27 5.58 -5.42 4.95
C THR A 27 4.95 -5.53 3.57
N ALA A 28 3.67 -5.15 3.44
CA ALA A 28 2.99 -5.16 2.16
C ALA A 28 3.68 -4.20 1.19
N VAL A 29 3.99 -4.68 -0.01
CA VAL A 29 4.63 -3.89 -1.06
C VAL A 29 3.79 -3.95 -2.33
N ALA A 30 3.56 -2.80 -2.93
CA ALA A 30 3.02 -2.66 -4.28
C ALA A 30 3.93 -1.76 -5.12
N ILE A 31 4.10 -2.10 -6.40
CA ILE A 31 4.81 -1.27 -7.38
C ILE A 31 3.87 -0.97 -8.52
N THR A 32 3.79 0.31 -8.87
CA THR A 32 2.98 0.81 -9.98
C THR A 32 3.85 1.50 -11.02
N ASP A 33 3.29 1.67 -12.22
CA ASP A 33 3.82 2.64 -13.17
C ASP A 33 3.59 4.10 -12.71
N ALA A 34 3.94 5.04 -13.59
CA ALA A 34 3.83 6.48 -13.37
C ALA A 34 2.54 7.10 -13.93
N GLU A 35 1.60 6.32 -14.49
CA GLU A 35 0.40 6.84 -15.17
C GLU A 35 -0.67 7.28 -14.16
N LEU A 36 -0.53 8.47 -13.58
CA LEU A 36 -1.40 8.93 -12.49
C LEU A 36 -2.84 9.31 -12.91
N ASP A 37 -3.08 9.52 -14.20
CA ASP A 37 -4.38 9.90 -14.74
C ASP A 37 -5.39 8.76 -14.59
N TYR A 38 -6.65 9.11 -14.32
CA TYR A 38 -7.69 8.11 -14.10
C TYR A 38 -7.84 7.21 -15.34
N PRO A 39 -7.90 5.87 -15.17
CA PRO A 39 -8.05 5.14 -13.89
C PRO A 39 -6.74 4.79 -13.16
N GLY A 40 -5.57 5.05 -13.74
CA GLY A 40 -4.24 4.72 -13.20
C GLY A 40 -3.87 5.44 -11.89
N PRO A 41 -2.70 5.11 -11.31
CA PRO A 41 -1.62 4.26 -11.86
C PRO A 41 -1.95 2.78 -11.85
N TRP A 42 -1.22 1.98 -12.64
CA TRP A 42 -1.45 0.55 -12.79
C TRP A 42 -0.44 -0.28 -12.01
N ILE A 43 -0.93 -1.27 -11.25
CA ILE A 43 -0.12 -2.17 -10.43
C ILE A 43 0.59 -3.18 -11.34
N GLY A 44 1.92 -3.14 -11.36
CA GLY A 44 2.73 -4.13 -12.06
C GLY A 44 3.32 -5.21 -11.17
N TYR A 45 3.34 -4.99 -9.84
CA TYR A 45 3.82 -5.98 -8.89
C TYR A 45 3.21 -5.78 -7.50
N VAL A 46 2.96 -6.88 -6.79
CA VAL A 46 2.67 -6.93 -5.36
C VAL A 46 3.36 -8.13 -4.72
N ASN A 47 3.80 -8.00 -3.47
CA ASN A 47 4.40 -9.12 -2.73
C ASN A 47 3.35 -9.95 -1.96
N ARG A 48 3.78 -11.04 -1.32
CA ARG A 48 2.90 -11.92 -0.52
C ARG A 48 2.20 -11.19 0.64
N ALA A 49 2.93 -10.33 1.35
CA ALA A 49 2.35 -9.57 2.47
C ALA A 49 1.21 -8.64 2.02
N PHE A 50 1.27 -8.12 0.79
CA PHE A 50 0.18 -7.32 0.22
C PHE A 50 -1.07 -8.13 -0.05
N THR A 51 -0.94 -9.34 -0.62
CA THR A 51 -2.10 -10.21 -0.89
C THR A 51 -2.73 -10.69 0.42
N GLU A 52 -1.91 -11.09 1.39
CA GLU A 52 -2.35 -11.46 2.75
C GLU A 52 -3.11 -10.31 3.44
N MET A 53 -2.56 -9.08 3.36
CA MET A 53 -3.20 -7.92 3.97
C MET A 53 -4.50 -7.54 3.24
N THR A 54 -4.51 -7.49 1.91
CA THR A 54 -5.66 -6.95 1.19
C THR A 54 -6.77 -7.98 0.92
N GLY A 55 -6.43 -9.27 0.99
CA GLY A 55 -7.33 -10.37 0.64
C GLY A 55 -7.61 -10.47 -0.87
N PHE A 56 -6.76 -9.88 -1.71
CA PHE A 56 -6.79 -10.05 -3.17
C PHE A 56 -5.64 -10.93 -3.61
N GLU A 57 -5.91 -11.81 -4.56
CA GLU A 57 -4.88 -12.60 -5.22
C GLU A 57 -4.07 -11.74 -6.21
N ARG A 58 -2.81 -12.13 -6.47
CA ARG A 58 -1.96 -11.40 -7.44
C ARG A 58 -2.62 -11.29 -8.81
N THR A 59 -3.24 -12.38 -9.27
CA THR A 59 -3.94 -12.46 -10.57
C THR A 59 -5.13 -11.52 -10.68
N GLU A 60 -5.72 -11.11 -9.55
CA GLU A 60 -6.87 -10.20 -9.53
C GLU A 60 -6.46 -8.73 -9.53
N ILE A 61 -5.25 -8.41 -9.06
CA ILE A 61 -4.83 -7.03 -8.77
C ILE A 61 -3.79 -6.49 -9.76
N ILE A 62 -2.98 -7.35 -10.37
CA ILE A 62 -2.03 -6.94 -11.41
C ILE A 62 -2.80 -6.38 -12.61
N GLY A 63 -2.33 -5.24 -13.15
CA GLY A 63 -2.99 -4.50 -14.22
C GLY A 63 -4.21 -3.71 -13.76
N ARG A 64 -4.48 -3.62 -12.45
CA ARG A 64 -5.52 -2.75 -11.88
C ARG A 64 -4.92 -1.57 -11.15
N SER A 65 -5.77 -0.59 -10.85
CA SER A 65 -5.38 0.59 -10.09
C SER A 65 -5.54 0.37 -8.59
N PRO A 66 -4.58 0.81 -7.73
CA PRO A 66 -4.73 0.75 -6.28
C PRO A 66 -5.95 1.50 -5.76
N ARG A 67 -6.52 2.41 -6.59
CA ARG A 67 -7.78 3.11 -6.30
C ARG A 67 -8.95 2.16 -6.01
N MET A 68 -8.90 0.90 -6.46
CA MET A 68 -9.93 -0.10 -6.13
C MET A 68 -10.03 -0.38 -4.63
N LEU A 69 -8.94 -0.23 -3.88
CA LEU A 69 -8.92 -0.37 -2.43
C LEU A 69 -9.48 0.86 -1.71
N GLN A 70 -9.40 2.03 -2.34
CA GLN A 70 -9.73 3.30 -1.70
C GLN A 70 -11.23 3.43 -1.43
N THR A 71 -11.55 4.11 -0.33
CA THR A 71 -12.93 4.43 0.05
C THR A 71 -13.12 5.94 0.10
N ARG A 72 -14.38 6.39 -0.03
CA ARG A 72 -14.75 7.81 0.11
C ARG A 72 -14.57 8.33 1.55
N GLU A 73 -14.25 7.44 2.50
CA GLU A 73 -14.08 7.74 3.92
C GLU A 73 -12.66 8.22 4.27
N THR A 74 -11.73 8.18 3.32
CA THR A 74 -10.43 8.84 3.48
C THR A 74 -10.61 10.35 3.46
N SER A 75 -10.00 11.07 4.42
CA SER A 75 -10.12 12.52 4.49
C SER A 75 -9.63 13.21 3.22
N SER A 76 -10.40 14.18 2.73
CA SER A 76 -10.09 14.88 1.48
C SER A 76 -8.76 15.64 1.53
N SER A 77 -8.31 16.10 2.71
CA SER A 77 -6.96 16.68 2.88
C SER A 77 -5.87 15.66 2.55
N THR A 78 -5.96 14.46 3.12
CA THR A 78 -5.03 13.36 2.85
C THR A 78 -4.99 13.00 1.37
N LEU A 79 -6.15 12.90 0.71
CA LEU A 79 -6.20 12.60 -0.73
C LEU A 79 -5.61 13.72 -1.59
N ARG A 80 -5.79 14.98 -1.21
CA ARG A 80 -5.15 16.12 -1.87
C ARG A 80 -3.63 16.09 -1.72
N ASP A 81 -3.14 15.86 -0.51
CA ASP A 81 -1.71 15.78 -0.22
C ASP A 81 -1.05 14.59 -0.91
N PHE A 82 -1.73 13.44 -0.93
CA PHE A 82 -1.35 12.26 -1.70
C PHE A 82 -1.18 12.59 -3.18
N GLY A 83 -2.24 13.09 -3.83
CA GLY A 83 -2.21 13.41 -5.25
C GLY A 83 -1.18 14.49 -5.61
N LYS A 84 -1.00 15.49 -4.75
CA LYS A 84 0.02 16.54 -4.92
C LYS A 84 1.43 15.97 -4.83
N SER A 85 1.68 15.06 -3.89
CA SER A 85 3.00 14.44 -3.70
C SER A 85 3.37 13.57 -4.90
N LEU A 86 2.44 12.71 -5.36
CA LEU A 86 2.68 11.85 -6.52
C LEU A 86 2.95 12.67 -7.80
N ARG A 87 2.14 13.70 -8.08
CA ARG A 87 2.34 14.57 -9.25
C ARG A 87 3.67 15.33 -9.23
N LYS A 88 4.25 15.54 -8.06
CA LYS A 88 5.56 16.18 -7.89
C LYS A 88 6.72 15.18 -7.81
N ALA A 89 6.44 13.88 -8.00
CA ALA A 89 7.42 12.81 -7.76
C ALA A 89 8.07 12.93 -6.37
N GLN A 90 7.26 13.19 -5.33
CA GLN A 90 7.70 13.32 -3.94
C GLN A 90 7.16 12.19 -3.09
N ARG A 91 7.88 11.85 -2.01
CA ARG A 91 7.43 10.88 -1.01
C ARG A 91 6.12 11.34 -0.39
N PHE A 92 5.17 10.42 -0.28
CA PHE A 92 3.97 10.59 0.54
C PHE A 92 4.01 9.62 1.72
N GLN A 93 3.65 10.10 2.91
CA GLN A 93 3.40 9.23 4.06
C GLN A 93 2.10 9.64 4.74
N GLY A 94 1.22 8.68 5.01
CA GLY A 94 -0.07 8.98 5.63
C GLY A 94 -0.90 7.74 5.95
N VAL A 95 -2.14 7.98 6.39
CA VAL A 95 -3.10 6.90 6.68
C VAL A 95 -4.33 7.07 5.79
N ILE A 96 -4.70 6.02 5.08
CA ILE A 96 -5.84 5.95 4.15
C ILE A 96 -6.82 4.89 4.66
N LYS A 97 -8.13 5.11 4.51
CA LYS A 97 -9.13 4.09 4.84
C LYS A 97 -9.45 3.28 3.57
N ASN A 98 -9.03 2.03 3.58
CA ASN A 98 -9.17 1.09 2.47
C ASN A 98 -10.21 0.02 2.77
N ARG A 99 -10.58 -0.73 1.73
CA ARG A 99 -11.48 -1.88 1.78
C ARG A 99 -10.78 -3.11 1.19
N ARG A 100 -10.87 -4.24 1.90
CA ARG A 100 -10.34 -5.54 1.47
C ARG A 100 -11.20 -6.17 0.37
N GLY A 101 -10.72 -7.25 -0.25
CA GLY A 101 -11.49 -8.05 -1.20
C GLY A 101 -12.80 -8.60 -0.62
N CYS A 102 -12.81 -8.95 0.67
CA CYS A 102 -14.00 -9.39 1.39
C CYS A 102 -14.97 -8.25 1.78
N GLY A 103 -14.61 -6.99 1.53
CA GLY A 103 -15.43 -5.82 1.90
C GLY A 103 -15.12 -5.20 3.26
N GLU A 104 -14.29 -5.83 4.10
CA GLU A 104 -13.88 -5.27 5.40
C GLU A 104 -13.10 -3.96 5.22
N LEU A 105 -13.41 -2.96 6.06
CA LEU A 105 -12.70 -1.69 6.09
C LEU A 105 -11.50 -1.76 7.03
N TYR A 106 -10.36 -1.21 6.60
CA TYR A 106 -9.15 -1.12 7.41
C TYR A 106 -8.43 0.22 7.20
N TYR A 107 -7.64 0.63 8.18
CA TYR A 107 -6.75 1.78 8.01
C TYR A 107 -5.39 1.27 7.52
N CYS A 108 -4.95 1.80 6.39
CA CYS A 108 -3.65 1.54 5.80
C CYS A 108 -2.72 2.71 6.10
N GLU A 109 -1.68 2.50 6.90
CA GLU A 109 -0.51 3.38 6.90
C GLU A 109 0.30 3.08 5.64
N VAL A 110 0.50 4.10 4.82
CA VAL A 110 1.16 3.99 3.52
C VAL A 110 2.34 4.96 3.44
N ASP A 111 3.47 4.46 2.94
CA ASP A 111 4.65 5.22 2.53
C ASP A 111 4.91 4.98 1.04
N VAL A 112 4.59 5.96 0.21
CA VAL A 112 4.79 5.91 -1.25
C VAL A 112 6.04 6.70 -1.63
N ARG A 113 6.93 6.08 -2.40
CA ARG A 113 8.18 6.70 -2.87
C ARG A 113 8.26 6.63 -4.40
N PRO A 114 8.76 7.68 -5.06
CA PRO A 114 9.01 7.64 -6.50
C PRO A 114 10.17 6.67 -6.79
N LEU A 115 10.02 5.90 -7.87
CA LEU A 115 11.10 5.14 -8.48
C LEU A 115 11.56 5.90 -9.74
N LEU A 116 12.84 6.21 -9.81
CA LEU A 116 13.43 6.92 -10.94
C LEU A 116 14.19 5.95 -11.84
N SER A 117 14.16 6.18 -13.15
CA SER A 117 15.05 5.50 -14.10
C SER A 117 16.46 6.10 -14.08
N ASP A 118 17.40 5.45 -14.77
CA ASP A 118 18.81 5.86 -14.82
C ASP A 118 19.02 7.29 -15.35
N ASN A 119 18.12 7.79 -16.19
CA ASN A 119 18.13 9.16 -16.69
C ASN A 119 17.43 10.19 -15.77
N GLY A 120 17.03 9.78 -14.55
CA GLY A 120 16.34 10.63 -13.58
C GLY A 120 14.84 10.84 -13.83
N SER A 121 14.27 10.27 -14.90
CA SER A 121 12.82 10.33 -15.15
C SER A 121 12.03 9.47 -14.16
N LEU A 122 10.79 9.84 -13.87
CA LEU A 122 9.90 9.04 -13.03
C LEU A 122 9.49 7.75 -13.78
N ALA A 123 9.90 6.60 -13.27
CA ALA A 123 9.58 5.29 -13.82
C ALA A 123 8.31 4.67 -13.20
N GLY A 124 8.01 5.03 -11.94
CA GLY A 124 6.85 4.53 -11.23
C GLY A 124 6.88 4.86 -9.75
N PHE A 125 6.13 4.10 -8.96
CA PHE A 125 6.07 4.27 -7.51
C PHE A 125 6.18 2.93 -6.79
N ILE A 126 6.83 2.93 -5.63
CA ILE A 126 6.78 1.83 -4.67
C ILE A 126 6.02 2.28 -3.43
N ALA A 127 5.05 1.49 -3.00
CA ALA A 127 4.28 1.70 -1.79
C ALA A 127 4.62 0.63 -0.76
N PHE A 128 4.92 1.06 0.47
CA PHE A 128 5.01 0.21 1.64
C PHE A 128 3.77 0.42 2.49
N GLU A 129 3.07 -0.65 2.81
CA GLU A 129 1.77 -0.61 3.47
C GLU A 129 1.75 -1.46 4.74
N ARG A 130 1.08 -0.93 5.76
CA ARG A 130 0.83 -1.63 7.02
C ARG A 130 -0.58 -1.35 7.47
N GLU A 131 -1.25 -2.37 7.99
CA GLU A 131 -2.49 -2.11 8.70
C GLU A 131 -2.21 -1.33 9.99
N ALA A 132 -2.99 -0.28 10.21
CA ALA A 132 -2.89 0.58 11.35
C ALA A 132 -4.16 0.50 12.19
N VAL A 133 -4.00 0.59 13.51
CA VAL A 133 -5.11 0.67 14.47
C VAL A 133 -5.08 2.03 15.14
N ARG A 134 -6.27 2.61 15.36
CA ARG A 134 -6.38 3.87 16.10
C ARG A 134 -5.83 3.69 17.51
N ARG A 135 -5.03 4.66 17.96
CA ARG A 135 -4.61 4.75 19.36
C ARG A 135 -5.84 5.06 20.23
N ARG A 136 -5.95 4.39 21.38
CA ARG A 136 -6.90 4.75 22.43
C ARG A 136 -6.36 5.97 23.18
N GLY A 137 -7.21 6.95 23.47
CA GLY A 137 -6.86 8.19 24.18
C GLY A 137 -6.97 9.45 23.32
N ARG A 138 -6.61 10.62 23.89
CA ARG A 138 -6.65 11.91 23.19
C ARG A 138 -5.68 11.87 22.00
N PRO A 139 -6.17 11.93 20.76
CA PRO A 139 -5.29 11.90 19.60
C PRO A 139 -4.47 13.19 19.55
N GLY A 140 -3.18 13.09 19.24
CA GLY A 140 -2.40 14.27 18.90
C GLY A 140 -2.91 14.94 17.61
N ASN A 141 -2.42 16.15 17.33
CA ASN A 141 -2.86 16.92 16.18
C ASN A 141 -2.44 16.32 14.82
N SER A 142 -1.49 15.38 14.77
CA SER A 142 -1.00 14.76 13.53
C SER A 142 -1.54 13.35 13.31
N LEU A 143 -1.81 12.95 12.06
CA LEU A 143 -2.28 11.59 11.72
C LEU A 143 -1.35 10.48 12.26
N ALA A 144 -0.03 10.68 12.21
CA ALA A 144 0.96 9.74 12.74
C ALA A 144 0.81 9.47 14.25
N THR A 145 0.32 10.45 15.03
CA THR A 145 0.05 10.26 16.47
C THR A 145 -1.28 9.58 16.76
N ARG A 146 -2.20 9.50 15.78
CA ARG A 146 -3.54 8.92 15.97
C ARG A 146 -3.59 7.43 15.73
N PHE A 147 -2.61 6.88 15.01
CA PHE A 147 -2.55 5.48 14.64
C PHE A 147 -1.27 4.83 15.17
N LYS A 148 -1.31 3.50 15.31
CA LYS A 148 -0.14 2.65 15.55
C LYS A 148 -0.23 1.44 14.62
N PRO A 149 0.89 0.80 14.26
CA PRO A 149 0.84 -0.45 13.51
C PRO A 149 -0.03 -1.48 14.22
N ARG A 150 -0.83 -2.24 13.47
CA ARG A 150 -1.45 -3.46 13.97
C ARG A 150 -0.33 -4.48 14.12
N LEU A 151 -0.01 -4.83 15.37
CA LEU A 151 0.90 -5.94 15.63
C LEU A 151 0.18 -7.24 15.23
N PRO A 152 0.91 -8.25 14.71
CA PRO A 152 0.34 -9.58 14.57
C PRO A 152 -0.24 -10.00 15.91
N SER A 153 -1.44 -10.58 15.90
CA SER A 153 -2.03 -11.16 17.10
C SER A 153 -1.04 -12.17 17.66
N THR A 154 -0.55 -11.93 18.88
CA THR A 154 0.19 -12.92 19.64
C THR A 154 -0.78 -14.01 20.09
N GLU A 155 -1.33 -14.78 19.15
CA GLU A 155 -1.97 -16.05 19.45
C GLU A 155 -0.85 -17.08 19.64
N ASN A 156 -0.17 -16.96 20.78
CA ASN A 156 0.56 -18.01 21.48
C ASN A 156 0.92 -17.56 22.91
N GLU A 157 0.07 -16.77 23.56
CA GLU A 157 0.00 -16.87 25.03
C GLU A 157 -0.84 -18.11 25.33
N VAL A 158 -0.14 -19.23 25.59
CA VAL A 158 -0.72 -20.43 26.18
C VAL A 158 -1.37 -19.99 27.51
N PRO A 159 -2.70 -20.05 27.66
CA PRO A 159 -3.32 -19.68 28.93
C PRO A 159 -2.99 -20.78 29.94
N GLY A 160 -2.16 -20.46 30.92
CA GLY A 160 -1.94 -21.30 32.10
C GLY A 160 -0.71 -22.20 32.03
N LEU A 161 0.45 -21.64 32.35
CA LEU A 161 1.58 -22.39 32.90
C LEU A 161 2.41 -21.41 33.72
N PHE A 162 2.02 -21.21 34.98
CA PHE A 162 2.89 -21.01 36.15
C PHE A 162 1.99 -20.92 37.40
N GLN A 163 1.58 -22.09 37.87
CA GLN A 163 1.42 -22.35 39.30
C GLN A 163 2.08 -23.69 39.58
N ILE A 164 3.36 -23.65 39.95
CA ILE A 164 4.00 -24.55 40.93
C ILE A 164 5.11 -23.74 41.59
#